data_AF-A0A3D6AHM2-F1
#
_entry.id   AF-A0A3D6AHM2-F1
#
_cell.length_a   1.000
_cell.length_b   1.000
_cell.length_c   1.000
_cell.angle_alpha   90.00
_cell.angle_beta   90.00
_cell.angle_gamma   90.00
#
_symmetry.space_group_name_H-M   'P 1'
#
loop_
_entity.id
_entity.type
_entity.pdbx_description
1 polymer ?
#
loop_
_entity_poly.entity_id
_entity_poly.type
_entity_poly.pdbx_seq_one_letter_code
_entity_poly.pdbx_strand_id
1 'polypeptide(L)'
;MPEVCINFICSPPIAPKLLDLLLMSPATITFTSKPTSAHGLPPNRLNESEQVLGRAEAVEVKVLTDAAGKAALIEEIRRNFAGTGLRYWVAAVLEAGELL
;
A
#
# COMPACT_ATOMS: atom_id res chain seq x y z
N MET A 1 -6.39 -19.25 -0.59
CA MET A 1 -5.03 -18.99 -1.13
C MET A 1 -5.00 -17.56 -1.63
N PRO A 2 -3.88 -16.83 -1.48
CA PRO A 2 -3.81 -15.49 -2.04
C PRO A 2 -3.78 -15.56 -3.56
N GLU A 3 -4.63 -14.77 -4.21
CA GLU A 3 -4.76 -14.71 -5.67
C GLU A 3 -4.21 -13.39 -6.22
N VAL A 4 -4.15 -12.36 -5.36
CA VAL A 4 -3.65 -11.04 -5.73
C VAL A 4 -2.78 -10.43 -4.65
N CYS A 5 -1.84 -9.60 -5.10
CA CYS A 5 -1.00 -8.76 -4.27
C CYS A 5 -1.34 -7.30 -4.55
N ILE A 6 -1.87 -6.61 -3.54
CA ILE A 6 -2.12 -5.17 -3.59
C ILE A 6 -0.87 -4.47 -3.05
N ASN A 7 -0.28 -3.61 -3.86
CA ASN A 7 0.86 -2.80 -3.49
C ASN A 7 0.35 -1.39 -3.21
N PHE A 8 0.66 -0.87 -2.04
CA PHE A 8 0.36 0.49 -1.62
C PHE A 8 1.64 1.31 -1.49
N ILE A 9 1.57 2.59 -1.87
CA ILE A 9 2.60 3.57 -1.54
C ILE A 9 1.94 4.75 -0.83
N CYS A 10 2.45 5.07 0.36
CA CYS A 10 2.00 6.20 1.17
C CYS A 10 3.17 7.01 1.73
N SER A 11 2.87 8.21 2.23
CA SER A 11 3.83 8.98 3.01
C SER A 11 4.02 8.36 4.41
N PRO A 12 5.19 8.55 5.06
CA PRO A 12 5.46 8.00 6.38
C PRO A 12 4.39 8.31 7.44
N PRO A 13 3.79 9.51 7.51
CA PRO A 13 2.73 9.80 8.49
C PRO A 13 1.44 8.98 8.29
N ILE A 14 1.17 8.50 7.07
CA ILE A 14 -0.03 7.72 6.74
C ILE A 14 0.18 6.23 7.01
N ALA A 15 1.43 5.76 6.96
CA ALA A 15 1.75 4.34 7.06
C ALA A 15 1.22 3.66 8.33
N PRO A 16 1.38 4.20 9.56
CA PRO A 16 0.89 3.54 10.77
C PRO A 16 -0.61 3.22 10.71
N LYS A 17 -1.43 4.20 10.31
CA LYS A 17 -2.89 4.01 10.17
C LYS A 17 -3.24 2.95 9.12
N LEU A 18 -2.47 2.86 8.04
CA LEU A 18 -2.65 1.82 7.01
C LEU A 18 -2.33 0.43 7.57
N LEU A 19 -1.24 0.29 8.32
CA LEU A 19 -0.86 -0.98 8.94
C LEU A 19 -1.91 -1.42 9.98
N ASP A 20 -2.41 -0.49 10.80
CA ASP A 20 -3.47 -0.78 11.78
C ASP A 20 -4.75 -1.29 11.10
N LEU A 21 -5.17 -0.66 10.00
CA LEU A 21 -6.33 -1.12 9.23
C LEU A 21 -6.10 -2.52 8.67
N LEU A 22 -4.91 -2.80 8.12
CA LEU A 22 -4.59 -4.10 7.53
C LEU A 22 -4.52 -5.21 8.58
N LEU A 23 -4.07 -4.91 9.80
CA LEU A 23 -4.09 -5.84 10.94
C LEU A 23 -5.51 -6.21 11.37
N MET A 24 -6.47 -5.30 11.21
CA MET A 24 -7.88 -5.51 11.59
C MET A 24 -8.73 -6.11 10.46
N SER A 25 -8.26 -6.09 9.22
CA SER A 25 -9.07 -6.47 8.06
C SER A 25 -9.09 -7.99 7.86
N PRO A 26 -10.28 -8.62 7.83
CA PRO A 26 -10.39 -10.07 7.58
C PRO A 26 -10.03 -10.46 6.14
N ALA A 27 -9.93 -9.48 5.23
CA ALA A 27 -9.51 -9.70 3.86
C ALA A 27 -7.98 -9.85 3.70
N THR A 28 -7.21 -9.48 4.72
CA THR A 28 -5.75 -9.56 4.72
C THR A 28 -5.30 -10.98 5.05
N ILE A 29 -4.58 -11.63 4.14
CA ILE A 29 -3.94 -12.92 4.41
C ILE A 29 -2.57 -12.71 5.06
N THR A 30 -1.74 -11.86 4.45
CA THR A 30 -0.42 -11.47 4.97
C THR A 30 -0.03 -10.14 4.34
N PHE A 31 0.74 -9.32 5.05
CA PHE A 31 1.32 -8.12 4.48
C PHE A 31 2.73 -7.86 4.96
N THR A 32 3.46 -7.07 4.18
CA THR A 32 4.82 -6.60 4.51
C THR A 32 4.90 -5.10 4.26
N SER A 33 5.82 -4.43 4.95
CA SER A 33 6.08 -3.01 4.76
C SER A 33 7.57 -2.72 4.75
N LYS A 34 7.99 -1.74 3.94
CA LYS A 34 9.37 -1.22 3.96
C LYS A 34 9.42 0.28 3.63
N PRO A 35 10.40 1.03 4.17
CA PRO A 35 10.75 2.35 3.66
C PRO A 35 11.15 2.26 2.17
N THR A 36 10.80 3.28 1.39
CA THR A 36 11.16 3.38 -0.04
C THR A 36 11.32 4.83 -0.47
N SER A 37 11.96 5.04 -1.63
CA SER A 37 11.97 6.32 -2.34
C SER A 37 10.92 6.30 -3.44
N ALA A 38 10.00 7.25 -3.43
CA ALA A 38 8.96 7.37 -4.45
C ALA A 38 9.28 8.49 -5.45
N HIS A 39 9.28 8.14 -6.73
CA HIS A 39 9.53 9.06 -7.85
C HIS A 39 8.26 9.27 -8.68
N GLY A 40 8.26 10.30 -9.53
CA GLY A 40 7.13 10.60 -10.43
C GLY A 40 5.88 11.12 -9.72
N LEU A 41 6.03 11.69 -8.52
CA LEU A 41 4.91 12.27 -7.78
C LEU A 41 4.63 13.68 -8.27
N PRO A 42 3.36 14.13 -8.25
CA PRO A 42 3.03 15.52 -8.51
C PRO A 42 3.86 16.46 -7.62
N PRO A 43 4.46 17.55 -8.15
CA PRO A 43 5.30 18.45 -7.36
C PRO A 43 4.59 19.03 -6.13
N ASN A 44 3.28 19.26 -6.22
CA ASN A 44 2.47 19.74 -5.11
C ASN A 44 2.29 18.74 -3.95
N ARG A 45 2.81 17.51 -4.08
CA ARG A 45 2.87 16.49 -3.03
C ARG A 45 4.26 16.28 -2.46
N LEU A 46 5.24 17.03 -2.97
CA LEU A 46 6.62 17.01 -2.52
C LEU A 46 6.88 18.30 -1.73
N ASN A 47 7.57 18.20 -0.60
CA ASN A 47 8.14 19.38 0.03
C ASN A 47 9.28 19.96 -0.82
N GLU A 48 9.75 21.17 -0.52
CA GLU A 48 10.77 21.86 -1.33
C GLU A 48 12.05 21.02 -1.53
N SER A 49 12.52 20.36 -0.47
CA SER A 49 13.69 19.48 -0.54
C SER A 49 13.44 18.27 -1.44
N GLU A 50 12.27 17.63 -1.31
CA GLU A 50 11.87 16.50 -2.14
C GLU A 50 11.69 16.87 -3.62
N GLN A 51 11.22 18.09 -3.92
CA GLN A 51 11.13 18.61 -5.29
C GLN A 51 12.51 18.74 -5.93
N VAL A 52 13.48 19.25 -5.18
CA VAL A 52 14.88 19.36 -5.64
C VAL A 52 15.49 17.96 -5.85
N LEU A 53 15.22 17.01 -4.96
CA LEU A 53 15.72 15.64 -5.06
C LEU A 53 14.99 14.77 -6.09
N GLY A 54 13.81 15.20 -6.58
CA GLY A 54 12.98 14.43 -7.51
C GLY A 54 12.40 13.15 -6.91
N ARG A 55 12.29 13.07 -5.58
CA ARG A 55 11.76 11.90 -4.85
C ARG A 55 11.16 12.29 -3.52
N ALA A 56 10.14 11.55 -3.09
CA ALA A 56 9.62 11.59 -1.72
C ALA A 56 10.12 10.41 -0.90
N GLU A 57 10.26 10.62 0.40
CA GLU A 57 10.27 9.52 1.35
C GLU A 57 8.88 8.88 1.41
N ALA A 58 8.83 7.56 1.37
CA ALA A 58 7.59 6.82 1.33
C ALA A 58 7.70 5.47 2.03
N VAL A 59 6.55 4.83 2.24
CA VAL A 59 6.46 3.44 2.69
C VAL A 59 5.74 2.63 1.62
N GLU A 60 6.37 1.54 1.18
CA GLU A 60 5.72 0.50 0.38
C GLU A 60 5.10 -0.54 1.30
N VAL A 61 3.83 -0.85 1.10
CA VAL A 61 3.11 -1.92 1.80
C VAL A 61 2.56 -2.89 0.78
N LYS A 62 2.84 -4.18 0.92
CA LYS A 62 2.33 -5.23 0.03
C LYS A 62 1.42 -6.15 0.80
N VAL A 63 0.21 -6.35 0.29
CA VAL A 63 -0.85 -7.13 0.95
C VAL A 63 -1.30 -8.26 0.03
N LEU A 64 -1.22 -9.49 0.53
CA LEU A 64 -1.79 -10.66 -0.11
C LEU A 64 -3.25 -10.84 0.32
N THR A 65 -4.14 -11.06 -0.64
CA THR A 65 -5.56 -11.30 -0.43
C THR A 65 -6.11 -12.24 -1.51
N ASP A 66 -7.30 -12.79 -1.29
CA ASP A 66 -8.04 -13.52 -2.31
C ASP A 66 -8.83 -12.55 -3.22
N ALA A 67 -9.44 -13.06 -4.29
CA ALA A 67 -10.15 -12.22 -5.25
C ALA A 67 -11.35 -11.49 -4.65
N ALA A 68 -12.04 -12.09 -3.67
CA ALA A 68 -13.20 -11.50 -3.00
C ALA A 68 -12.78 -10.38 -2.02
N GLY A 69 -11.75 -10.65 -1.22
CA GLY A 69 -11.15 -9.76 -0.24
C GLY A 69 -10.56 -8.51 -0.88
N LYS A 70 -10.00 -8.62 -2.09
CA LYS A 70 -9.49 -7.46 -2.86
C LYS A 70 -10.50 -6.32 -2.96
N ALA A 71 -11.73 -6.60 -3.38
CA ALA A 71 -12.73 -5.55 -3.58
C ALA A 71 -13.11 -4.90 -2.24
N ALA A 72 -13.36 -5.71 -1.22
CA ALA A 72 -13.69 -5.23 0.13
C ALA A 72 -12.57 -4.35 0.71
N LEU A 73 -11.31 -4.78 0.58
CA LEU A 73 -10.16 -4.06 1.11
C LEU A 73 -9.93 -2.73 0.37
N ILE A 74 -10.03 -2.71 -0.96
CA ILE A 74 -9.90 -1.45 -1.71
C ILE A 74 -11.00 -0.45 -1.33
N GLU A 75 -12.24 -0.89 -1.13
CA GLU A 75 -13.33 -0.01 -0.70
C GLU A 75 -13.13 0.50 0.74
N GLU A 76 -12.64 -0.36 1.65
CA GLU A 76 -12.28 0.04 3.01
C GLU A 76 -11.16 1.08 3.02
N ILE A 77 -10.13 0.87 2.20
CA ILE A 77 -9.02 1.81 2.03
C ILE A 77 -9.53 3.14 1.45
N ARG A 78 -10.39 3.12 0.43
CA ARG A 78 -10.97 4.33 -0.16
C ARG A 78 -11.70 5.16 0.89
N ARG A 79 -12.51 4.54 1.74
CA ARG A 79 -13.26 5.23 2.80
C ARG A 79 -12.35 5.87 3.86
N ASN A 80 -11.26 5.20 4.24
CA ASN A 80 -10.42 5.61 5.37
C ASN A 80 -9.24 6.52 5.00
N PHE A 81 -8.83 6.54 3.73
CA PHE A 81 -7.63 7.22 3.23
C PHE A 81 -7.90 8.19 2.08
N ALA A 82 -9.16 8.58 1.84
CA ALA A 82 -9.49 9.60 0.84
C ALA A 82 -8.69 10.89 1.08
N GLY A 83 -8.15 11.48 0.00
CA GLY A 83 -7.37 12.73 0.07
C GLY A 83 -5.93 12.59 0.58
N THR A 84 -5.52 11.45 1.12
CA THR A 84 -4.15 11.26 1.66
C THR A 84 -3.06 11.15 0.60
N GLY A 85 -3.45 10.92 -0.66
CA GLY A 85 -2.50 10.66 -1.75
C GLY A 85 -1.92 9.24 -1.77
N LEU A 86 -2.47 8.32 -0.96
CA LEU A 86 -2.22 6.89 -1.03
C LEU A 86 -2.41 6.37 -2.46
N ARG A 87 -1.41 5.67 -2.96
CA ARG A 87 -1.38 5.08 -4.31
C ARG A 87 -1.46 3.57 -4.19
N TYR A 88 -2.08 2.91 -5.16
CA TYR A 88 -2.05 1.45 -5.20
C TYR A 88 -2.04 0.90 -6.62
N TRP A 89 -1.58 -0.34 -6.75
CA TRP A 89 -1.78 -1.19 -7.91
C TRP A 89 -1.91 -2.64 -7.47
N VAL A 90 -2.41 -3.50 -8.36
CA VAL A 90 -2.68 -4.91 -8.07
C VAL A 90 -1.91 -5.77 -9.06
N ALA A 91 -1.27 -6.83 -8.56
CA ALA A 91 -0.63 -7.87 -9.36
C ALA A 91 -1.26 -9.22 -9.06
N ALA A 92 -1.31 -10.11 -10.05
CA ALA A 92 -1.73 -11.49 -9.87
C ALA A 92 -0.66 -12.28 -9.09
N VAL A 93 -1.11 -13.16 -8.20
CA VAL A 93 -0.25 -14.12 -7.50
C VAL A 93 -0.43 -15.47 -8.19
N LEU A 94 0.63 -15.95 -8.83
CA LEU A 94 0.60 -17.23 -9.54
C LEU A 94 0.74 -18.42 -8.59
N GLU A 95 1.54 -18.23 -7.54
CA GLU A 95 1.81 -19.24 -6.52
C GLU A 95 2.08 -18.55 -5.18
N ALA A 96 1.61 -19.17 -4.11
CA ALA A 96 1.95 -18.79 -2.75
C ALA A 96 1.90 -20.03 -1.86
N GLY A 97 2.83 -20.09 -0.92
CA GLY A 97 2.94 -21.16 0.05
C GLY A 97 3.93 -20.78 1.14
N GLU A 98 4.07 -21.67 2.10
CA GLU A 98 5.07 -21.58 3.14
C GLU A 98 6.05 -22.74 2.95
N LEU A 99 7.34 -22.44 2.92
CA LEU A 99 8.38 -23.46 2.88
C LEU A 99 8.73 -23.80 4.33
N LEU A 100 8.29 -24.97 4.77
CA LEU A 100 8.54 -25.52 6.11
C LEU A 100 9.76 -26.46 6.10
#